data_AF-A0A925GZ65-F1
#
_entry.id   AF-A0A925GZ65-F1
#
_cell.length_a   1.000
_cell.length_b   1.000
_cell.length_c   1.000
_cell.angle_alpha   90.00
_cell.angle_beta   90.00
_cell.angle_gamma   90.00
#
_symmetry.space_group_name_H-M   'P 1'
#
loop_
_entity.id
_entity.type
_entity.pdbx_description
1 polymer ?
#
loop_
_entity_poly.entity_id
_entity_poly.type
_entity_poly.pdbx_seq_one_letter_code
_entity_poly.pdbx_strand_id
1 'polypeptide(L)'
;MHPRWFIVTCLFSTASAAQAFVEPRDPSPSFAAIEQSIDAQDYQKANDLLGQLMTSLMSSGVPPLIGTAHREVMDAGRDDPDLRKLVQQSREAWARAVSNQQPWTDAMVRLSKAFSSAVTLDAALPLALRYQQARARYAADPSIIRLHQVELRAFEAGEYAAARKFVDEERIQIPRAYRDHAGVILNRLETLAGVIALKQGYLAAALDALNRSALALSQHHERRLLRPPGMLLAQQLLQKGQAEAVLAYIEVCAQFEYPTGEEYTDEGPNPSFPAHLKAAIKAGKQPGFHPATLQID
;
A
#
# COMPACT_ATOMS: atom_id res chain seq x y z
N MET A 1 10.97 3.55 -9.90
CA MET A 1 10.24 3.74 -8.63
C MET A 1 8.90 3.06 -8.76
N HIS A 2 8.74 1.86 -8.19
CA HIS A 2 7.50 1.11 -8.26
C HIS A 2 6.59 1.53 -7.10
N PRO A 3 5.35 1.96 -7.34
CA PRO A 3 4.40 2.16 -6.27
C PRO A 3 3.87 0.79 -5.85
N ARG A 4 4.28 0.31 -4.67
CA ARG A 4 3.76 -0.91 -4.05
C ARG A 4 2.47 -0.54 -3.31
N TRP A 5 1.35 -0.58 -4.03
CA TRP A 5 0.04 -0.41 -3.41
C TRP A 5 -0.39 -1.67 -2.67
N PHE A 6 -1.00 -1.45 -1.52
CA PHE A 6 -1.76 -2.37 -0.68
C PHE A 6 -2.27 -3.61 -1.43
N ILE A 7 -1.66 -4.75 -1.11
CA ILE A 7 -2.37 -6.02 -1.21
C ILE A 7 -3.48 -5.92 -0.17
N VAL A 8 -4.72 -5.78 -0.63
CA VAL A 8 -5.88 -6.19 0.16
C VAL A 8 -5.69 -7.69 0.38
N THR A 9 -5.07 -8.04 1.50
CA THR A 9 -4.96 -9.43 1.93
C THR A 9 -6.35 -9.87 2.34
N CYS A 10 -7.15 -10.31 1.38
CA CYS A 10 -8.33 -11.11 1.68
C CYS A 10 -7.83 -12.36 2.43
N LEU A 11 -8.17 -12.45 3.70
CA LEU A 11 -7.92 -13.63 4.54
C LEU A 11 -8.57 -14.84 3.87
N PHE A 12 -7.75 -15.73 3.32
CA PHE A 12 -8.21 -16.99 2.73
C PHE A 12 -8.55 -17.97 3.86
N SER A 13 -9.84 -18.30 3.99
CA SER A 13 -10.28 -19.50 4.70
C SER A 13 -10.39 -20.62 3.68
N THR A 14 -9.53 -21.64 3.79
CA THR A 14 -9.61 -22.86 2.96
C THR A 14 -10.67 -23.79 3.52
N ALA A 15 -11.91 -23.62 3.08
CA ALA A 15 -12.95 -24.65 3.17
C ALA A 15 -13.41 -24.98 1.75
N SER A 16 -12.84 -26.06 1.17
CA SER A 16 -13.26 -26.60 -0.12
C SER A 16 -14.51 -27.45 0.07
N ALA A 17 -15.67 -26.81 -0.07
CA ALA A 17 -16.85 -27.46 -0.63
C ALA A 17 -16.91 -27.02 -2.09
N ALA A 18 -17.19 -27.93 -3.03
CA ALA A 18 -17.42 -27.57 -4.42
C ALA A 18 -18.60 -26.59 -4.51
N GLN A 19 -18.30 -25.29 -4.51
CA GLN A 19 -19.31 -24.26 -4.74
C GLN A 19 -19.79 -24.41 -6.17
N ALA A 20 -21.09 -24.63 -6.33
CA ALA A 20 -21.73 -24.60 -7.63
C ALA A 20 -21.48 -23.22 -8.26
N PHE A 21 -21.06 -23.21 -9.53
CA PHE A 21 -20.89 -21.97 -10.28
C PHE A 21 -22.22 -21.22 -10.31
N VAL A 22 -22.22 -19.97 -9.85
CA VAL A 22 -23.37 -19.08 -9.92
C VAL A 22 -23.03 -18.00 -10.93
N GLU A 23 -23.87 -17.83 -11.95
CA GLU A 23 -23.65 -16.82 -12.98
C GLU A 23 -23.48 -15.42 -12.34
N PRO A 24 -22.40 -14.69 -12.67
CA PRO A 24 -22.17 -13.33 -12.18
C PRO A 24 -23.32 -12.37 -12.52
N ARG A 25 -23.56 -11.39 -11.67
CA ARG A 25 -24.57 -10.33 -11.92
C ARG A 25 -24.23 -9.52 -13.17
N ASP A 26 -25.25 -8.91 -13.79
CA ASP A 26 -25.07 -7.99 -14.93
C ASP A 26 -24.08 -6.86 -14.58
N PRO A 27 -22.92 -6.78 -15.26
CA PRO A 27 -21.89 -5.80 -14.96
C PRO A 27 -22.09 -4.47 -15.67
N SER A 28 -23.15 -4.31 -16.49
CA SER A 28 -23.36 -3.13 -17.34
C SER A 28 -23.31 -1.80 -16.57
N PRO A 29 -23.95 -1.65 -15.39
CA PRO A 29 -23.84 -0.44 -14.59
C PRO A 29 -22.41 -0.16 -14.11
N SER A 30 -21.67 -1.21 -13.72
CA SER A 30 -20.28 -1.08 -13.27
C SER A 30 -19.36 -0.63 -14.40
N PHE A 31 -19.51 -1.20 -15.61
CA PHE A 31 -18.71 -0.78 -16.76
C PHE A 31 -18.99 0.67 -17.15
N ALA A 32 -20.25 1.12 -17.12
CA ALA A 32 -20.58 2.53 -17.37
C ALA A 32 -19.95 3.46 -16.32
N ALA A 33 -19.97 3.07 -15.03
CA ALA A 33 -19.33 3.82 -13.96
C ALA A 33 -17.80 3.87 -14.08
N ILE A 34 -17.18 2.79 -14.58
CA ILE A 34 -15.73 2.74 -14.86
C ILE A 34 -15.40 3.74 -15.98
N GLU A 35 -16.14 3.73 -17.10
CA GLU A 35 -15.91 4.65 -18.21
C GLU A 35 -16.06 6.12 -17.80
N GLN A 36 -17.08 6.45 -17.01
CA GLN A 36 -17.25 7.79 -16.44
C GLN A 36 -16.07 8.19 -15.54
N SER A 37 -15.52 7.24 -14.78
CA SER A 37 -14.36 7.48 -13.93
C SER A 37 -13.10 7.73 -14.75
N ILE A 38 -12.93 7.03 -15.88
CA ILE A 38 -11.83 7.26 -16.84
C ILE A 38 -11.93 8.67 -17.43
N ASP A 39 -13.13 9.11 -17.84
CA ASP A 39 -13.35 10.46 -18.38
C ASP A 39 -13.03 11.56 -17.36
N ALA A 40 -13.31 11.31 -16.08
CA ALA A 40 -12.97 12.21 -14.98
C ALA A 40 -11.50 12.11 -14.52
N GLN A 41 -10.68 11.26 -15.16
CA GLN A 41 -9.32 10.92 -14.71
C GLN A 41 -9.27 10.43 -13.25
N ASP A 42 -10.35 9.84 -12.77
CA ASP A 42 -10.45 9.21 -11.45
C ASP A 42 -10.06 7.73 -11.57
N TYR A 43 -8.76 7.48 -11.80
CA TYR A 43 -8.25 6.14 -12.06
C TYR A 43 -8.28 5.22 -10.84
N GLN A 44 -8.13 5.77 -9.62
CA GLN A 44 -8.36 4.99 -8.40
C GLN A 44 -9.81 4.50 -8.31
N LYS A 45 -10.82 5.34 -8.60
CA LYS A 45 -12.23 4.87 -8.60
C LYS A 45 -12.47 3.84 -9.70
N ALA A 46 -11.90 4.02 -10.88
CA ALA A 46 -11.94 3.01 -11.94
C ALA A 46 -11.31 1.69 -11.46
N ASN A 47 -10.17 1.76 -10.78
CA ASN A 47 -9.50 0.61 -10.17
C ASN A 47 -10.36 -0.10 -9.12
N ASP A 48 -10.98 0.64 -8.20
CA ASP A 48 -11.86 0.08 -7.16
C ASP A 48 -13.04 -0.68 -7.79
N LEU A 49 -13.67 -0.11 -8.83
CA LEU A 49 -14.78 -0.73 -9.56
C LEU A 49 -14.34 -1.97 -10.35
N LEU A 50 -13.16 -1.94 -10.97
CA LEU A 50 -12.57 -3.11 -11.64
C LEU A 50 -12.29 -4.24 -10.63
N GLY A 51 -11.76 -3.89 -9.45
CA GLY A 51 -11.56 -4.83 -8.35
C GLY A 51 -12.86 -5.48 -7.89
N GLN A 52 -13.94 -4.70 -7.76
CA GLN A 52 -15.27 -5.23 -7.41
C GLN A 52 -15.79 -6.23 -8.44
N LEU A 53 -15.58 -5.98 -9.75
CA LEU A 53 -15.93 -6.94 -10.80
C LEU A 53 -15.12 -8.24 -10.68
N MET A 54 -13.80 -8.15 -10.40
CA MET A 54 -12.97 -9.32 -10.15
C MET A 54 -13.43 -10.10 -8.92
N THR A 55 -13.76 -9.42 -7.81
CA THR A 55 -14.33 -10.05 -6.61
C THR A 55 -15.67 -10.74 -6.88
N SER A 56 -16.51 -10.15 -7.74
CA SER A 56 -17.76 -10.78 -8.16
C SER A 56 -17.50 -12.08 -8.91
N LEU A 57 -16.54 -12.11 -9.84
CA LEU A 57 -16.16 -13.35 -10.54
C LEU A 57 -15.64 -14.42 -9.57
N MET A 58 -14.79 -14.05 -8.63
CA MET A 58 -14.27 -14.99 -7.62
C MET A 58 -15.39 -15.56 -6.75
N SER A 59 -16.35 -14.74 -6.37
CA SER A 59 -17.51 -15.15 -5.57
C SER A 59 -18.46 -16.08 -6.35
N SER A 60 -18.42 -16.02 -7.68
CA SER A 60 -19.11 -16.92 -8.60
C SER A 60 -18.37 -18.24 -8.87
N GLY A 61 -17.18 -18.45 -8.27
CA GLY A 61 -16.38 -19.65 -8.42
C GLY A 61 -15.32 -19.59 -9.53
N VAL A 62 -15.08 -18.41 -10.12
CA VAL A 62 -13.97 -18.21 -11.07
C VAL A 62 -12.65 -18.12 -10.29
N PRO A 63 -11.65 -18.97 -10.56
CA PRO A 63 -10.40 -18.94 -9.81
C PRO A 63 -9.63 -17.62 -10.03
N PRO A 64 -8.94 -17.09 -9.00
CA PRO A 64 -8.07 -15.94 -9.17
C PRO A 64 -6.86 -16.32 -10.04
N LEU A 65 -6.27 -15.32 -10.70
CA LEU A 65 -4.96 -15.48 -11.32
C LEU A 65 -3.89 -15.58 -10.22
N ILE A 66 -2.99 -16.56 -10.35
CA ILE A 66 -1.88 -16.76 -9.42
C ILE A 66 -0.56 -16.99 -10.19
N GLY A 67 0.56 -16.86 -9.48
CA GLY A 67 1.88 -17.19 -10.01
C GLY A 67 2.28 -16.37 -11.25
N THR A 68 2.91 -17.03 -12.22
CA THR A 68 3.43 -16.41 -13.44
C THR A 68 2.33 -15.80 -14.30
N ALA A 69 1.19 -16.47 -14.43
CA ALA A 69 0.06 -15.96 -15.23
C ALA A 69 -0.47 -14.62 -14.67
N HIS A 70 -0.58 -14.49 -13.34
CA HIS A 70 -0.93 -13.22 -12.72
C HIS A 70 0.12 -12.14 -13.05
N ARG A 71 1.41 -12.45 -12.93
CA ARG A 71 2.49 -11.51 -13.20
C ARG A 71 2.47 -11.00 -14.64
N GLU A 72 2.41 -11.90 -15.61
CA GLU A 72 2.38 -11.55 -17.04
C GLU A 72 1.17 -10.66 -17.39
N VAL A 73 0.02 -10.95 -16.81
CA VAL A 73 -1.20 -10.15 -17.01
C VAL A 73 -1.07 -8.77 -16.38
N MET A 74 -0.52 -8.68 -15.17
CA MET A 74 -0.29 -7.40 -14.49
C MET A 74 0.77 -6.56 -15.22
N ASP A 75 1.84 -7.16 -15.72
CA ASP A 75 2.87 -6.46 -16.49
C ASP A 75 2.31 -5.98 -17.83
N ALA A 76 1.57 -6.82 -18.56
CA ALA A 76 0.92 -6.42 -19.80
C ALA A 76 -0.09 -5.27 -19.61
N GLY A 77 -0.79 -5.22 -18.47
CA GLY A 77 -1.68 -4.11 -18.15
C GLY A 77 -0.92 -2.83 -17.76
N ARG A 78 0.23 -2.96 -17.08
CA ARG A 78 1.10 -1.81 -16.74
C ARG A 78 1.67 -1.15 -17.99
N ASP A 79 2.00 -1.96 -18.99
CA ASP A 79 2.62 -1.52 -20.24
C ASP A 79 1.61 -0.97 -21.27
N ASP A 80 0.29 -1.13 -21.03
CA ASP A 80 -0.77 -0.63 -21.91
C ASP A 80 -1.56 0.52 -21.24
N PRO A 81 -1.28 1.78 -21.59
CA PRO A 81 -1.96 2.94 -21.01
C PRO A 81 -3.36 3.18 -21.58
N ASP A 82 -3.81 2.42 -22.59
CA ASP A 82 -5.15 2.58 -23.17
C ASP A 82 -6.20 1.84 -22.33
N LEU A 83 -6.45 2.39 -21.13
CA LEU A 83 -7.39 1.82 -20.18
C LEU A 83 -8.82 1.70 -20.76
N ARG A 84 -9.24 2.64 -21.61
CA ARG A 84 -10.57 2.61 -22.23
C ARG A 84 -10.72 1.38 -23.13
N LYS A 85 -9.71 1.11 -23.97
CA LYS A 85 -9.68 -0.11 -24.79
C LYS A 85 -9.66 -1.37 -23.92
N LEU A 86 -8.88 -1.40 -22.85
CA LEU A 86 -8.82 -2.57 -21.94
C LEU A 86 -10.15 -2.83 -21.24
N VAL A 87 -10.86 -1.78 -20.81
CA VAL A 87 -12.21 -1.88 -20.23
C VAL A 87 -13.22 -2.41 -21.25
N GLN A 88 -13.19 -1.91 -22.48
CA GLN A 88 -14.05 -2.40 -23.56
C GLN A 88 -13.79 -3.88 -23.86
N GLN A 89 -12.52 -4.30 -23.92
CA GLN A 89 -12.15 -5.71 -24.08
C GLN A 89 -12.64 -6.58 -22.91
N SER A 90 -12.64 -6.03 -21.69
CA SER A 90 -13.14 -6.71 -20.50
C SER A 90 -14.66 -6.90 -20.56
N ARG A 91 -15.40 -5.87 -20.98
CA ARG A 91 -16.85 -5.93 -21.21
C ARG A 91 -17.21 -6.97 -22.26
N GLU A 92 -16.50 -6.99 -23.38
CA GLU A 92 -16.73 -7.97 -24.44
C GLU A 92 -16.43 -9.41 -24.01
N ALA A 93 -15.33 -9.62 -23.27
CA ALA A 93 -14.99 -10.93 -22.74
C ALA A 93 -16.04 -11.43 -21.74
N TRP A 94 -16.58 -10.54 -20.90
CA TRP A 94 -17.68 -10.85 -20.00
C TRP A 94 -18.94 -11.26 -20.76
N ALA A 95 -19.34 -10.49 -21.78
CA ALA A 95 -20.52 -10.80 -22.60
C ALA A 95 -20.40 -12.14 -23.34
N ARG A 96 -19.20 -12.46 -23.85
CA ARG A 96 -18.91 -13.77 -24.46
C ARG A 96 -18.95 -14.90 -23.43
N ALA A 97 -18.49 -14.68 -22.20
CA ALA A 97 -18.55 -15.67 -21.13
C ALA A 97 -19.99 -15.97 -20.70
N VAL A 98 -20.85 -14.95 -20.55
CA VAL A 98 -22.30 -15.10 -20.33
C VAL A 98 -22.95 -15.95 -21.44
N SER A 99 -22.52 -15.75 -22.69
CA SER A 99 -23.05 -16.49 -23.85
C SER A 99 -22.40 -17.86 -24.06
N ASN A 100 -21.58 -18.35 -23.13
CA ASN A 100 -20.80 -19.61 -23.22
C ASN A 100 -19.86 -19.69 -24.46
N GLN A 101 -19.46 -18.55 -25.03
CA GLN A 101 -18.54 -18.49 -26.16
C GLN A 101 -17.07 -18.48 -25.73
N GLN A 102 -16.78 -18.10 -24.49
CA GLN A 102 -15.44 -18.06 -23.89
C GLN A 102 -15.49 -18.46 -22.40
N PRO A 103 -14.39 -18.98 -21.83
CA PRO A 103 -14.35 -19.27 -20.40
C PRO A 103 -14.30 -17.97 -19.56
N TRP A 104 -14.87 -18.01 -18.36
CA TRP A 104 -14.84 -16.89 -17.41
C TRP A 104 -13.43 -16.45 -17.00
N THR A 105 -12.43 -17.33 -17.13
CA THR A 105 -11.03 -17.00 -16.92
C THR A 105 -10.52 -15.93 -17.89
N ASP A 106 -11.07 -15.86 -19.11
CA ASP A 106 -10.69 -14.82 -20.07
C ASP A 106 -11.19 -13.44 -19.61
N ALA A 107 -12.40 -13.37 -19.05
CA ALA A 107 -12.92 -12.15 -18.44
C ALA A 107 -12.06 -11.70 -17.25
N MET A 108 -11.64 -12.65 -16.38
CA MET A 108 -10.72 -12.38 -15.28
C MET A 108 -9.37 -11.82 -15.77
N VAL A 109 -8.80 -12.39 -16.84
CA VAL A 109 -7.56 -11.88 -17.45
C VAL A 109 -7.72 -10.46 -17.96
N ARG A 110 -8.79 -10.14 -18.70
CA ARG A 110 -8.99 -8.79 -19.24
C ARG A 110 -9.20 -7.76 -18.15
N LEU A 111 -10.01 -8.09 -17.13
CA LEU A 111 -10.21 -7.22 -15.96
C LEU A 111 -8.91 -6.96 -15.21
N SER A 112 -8.08 -7.98 -15.02
CA SER A 112 -6.77 -7.83 -14.35
C SER A 112 -5.82 -6.91 -15.12
N LYS A 113 -5.81 -6.96 -16.47
CA LYS A 113 -5.04 -6.00 -17.30
C LYS A 113 -5.54 -4.57 -17.11
N ALA A 114 -6.86 -4.36 -17.23
CA ALA A 114 -7.47 -3.05 -17.02
C ALA A 114 -7.19 -2.53 -15.60
N PHE A 115 -7.30 -3.39 -14.59
CA PHE A 115 -7.00 -3.05 -13.21
C PHE A 115 -5.55 -2.55 -13.05
N SER A 116 -4.58 -3.29 -13.59
CA SER A 116 -3.16 -2.90 -13.55
C SER A 116 -2.87 -1.59 -14.29
N SER A 117 -3.50 -1.39 -15.46
CA SER A 117 -3.40 -0.14 -16.21
C SER A 117 -3.94 1.04 -15.40
N ALA A 118 -5.10 0.88 -14.74
CA ALA A 118 -5.68 1.91 -13.88
C ALA A 118 -4.76 2.29 -12.70
N VAL A 119 -4.11 1.31 -12.04
CA VAL A 119 -3.08 1.61 -11.00
C VAL A 119 -1.95 2.47 -11.58
N THR A 120 -1.48 2.11 -12.76
CA THR A 120 -0.34 2.77 -13.40
C THR A 120 -0.67 4.21 -13.79
N LEU A 121 -1.87 4.42 -14.34
CA LEU A 121 -2.37 5.74 -14.68
C LEU A 121 -2.62 6.62 -13.45
N ASP A 122 -3.18 6.07 -12.36
CA ASP A 122 -3.33 6.81 -11.10
C ASP A 122 -1.98 7.30 -10.58
N ALA A 123 -0.97 6.42 -10.56
CA ALA A 123 0.38 6.76 -10.12
C ALA A 123 1.05 7.85 -10.97
N ALA A 124 0.70 7.92 -12.26
CA ALA A 124 1.21 8.93 -13.19
C ALA A 124 0.52 10.30 -13.04
N LEU A 125 -0.60 10.40 -12.32
CA LEU A 125 -1.28 11.68 -12.09
C LEU A 125 -0.40 12.64 -11.27
N PRO A 126 -0.49 13.96 -11.54
CA PRO A 126 0.12 14.98 -10.70
C PRO A 126 -0.26 14.80 -9.23
N LEU A 127 0.73 14.92 -8.32
CA LEU A 127 0.55 14.69 -6.88
C LEU A 127 -0.59 15.52 -6.28
N ALA A 128 -0.69 16.80 -6.69
CA ALA A 128 -1.76 17.69 -6.25
C ALA A 128 -3.15 17.20 -6.67
N LEU A 129 -3.30 16.65 -7.88
CA LEU A 129 -4.57 16.12 -8.37
C LEU A 129 -4.95 14.84 -7.60
N ARG A 130 -4.01 13.93 -7.38
CA ARG A 130 -4.23 12.73 -6.55
C ARG A 130 -4.71 13.08 -5.15
N TYR A 131 -4.11 14.10 -4.53
CA TYR A 131 -4.55 14.60 -3.24
C TYR A 131 -5.97 15.18 -3.27
N GLN A 132 -6.28 16.03 -4.24
CA GLN A 132 -7.63 16.61 -4.38
C GLN A 132 -8.69 15.52 -4.53
N GLN A 133 -8.44 14.51 -5.36
CA GLN A 133 -9.36 13.39 -5.54
C GLN A 133 -9.50 12.55 -4.26
N ALA A 134 -8.40 12.20 -3.59
CA ALA A 134 -8.45 11.46 -2.31
C ALA A 134 -9.23 12.24 -1.24
N ARG A 135 -9.03 13.56 -1.17
CA ARG A 135 -9.77 14.45 -0.28
C ARG A 135 -11.27 14.48 -0.58
N ALA A 136 -11.64 14.56 -1.86
CA ALA A 136 -13.05 14.54 -2.28
C ALA A 136 -13.72 13.21 -1.91
N ARG A 137 -13.04 12.07 -2.13
CA ARG A 137 -13.56 10.73 -1.77
C ARG A 137 -13.70 10.56 -0.26
N TYR A 138 -12.71 10.99 0.52
CA TYR A 138 -12.78 10.95 1.98
C TYR A 138 -13.92 11.84 2.51
N ALA A 139 -14.13 13.03 1.93
CA ALA A 139 -15.23 13.92 2.32
C ALA A 139 -16.62 13.35 1.99
N ALA A 140 -16.75 12.61 0.87
CA ALA A 140 -18.03 12.05 0.45
C ALA A 140 -18.48 10.85 1.28
N ASP A 141 -17.54 9.98 1.68
CA ASP A 141 -17.83 8.81 2.51
C ASP A 141 -16.57 8.46 3.35
N PRO A 142 -16.50 9.00 4.58
CA PRO A 142 -15.36 8.82 5.47
C PRO A 142 -15.22 7.37 5.95
N SER A 143 -14.03 6.80 5.80
CA SER A 143 -13.66 5.52 6.37
C SER A 143 -12.18 5.53 6.74
N ILE A 144 -11.74 4.61 7.60
CA ILE A 144 -10.34 4.55 8.02
C ILE A 144 -9.39 4.26 6.84
N ILE A 145 -9.84 3.48 5.85
CA ILE A 145 -9.09 3.21 4.62
C ILE A 145 -8.91 4.49 3.81
N ARG A 146 -9.96 5.30 3.67
CA ARG A 146 -9.88 6.57 2.94
C ARG A 146 -9.13 7.65 3.71
N LEU A 147 -9.20 7.61 5.04
CA LEU A 147 -8.41 8.49 5.91
C LEU A 147 -6.91 8.23 5.70
N HIS A 148 -6.51 6.96 5.70
CA HIS A 148 -5.16 6.54 5.37
C HIS A 148 -4.73 7.02 3.97
N GLN A 149 -5.57 6.83 2.96
CA GLN A 149 -5.27 7.30 1.59
C GLN A 149 -5.10 8.82 1.51
N VAL A 150 -6.04 9.60 2.07
CA VAL A 150 -5.96 11.06 1.99
C VAL A 150 -4.76 11.61 2.77
N GLU A 151 -4.38 10.96 3.87
CA GLU A 151 -3.16 11.27 4.63
C GLU A 151 -1.90 11.13 3.76
N LEU A 152 -1.71 9.96 3.16
CA LEU A 152 -0.54 9.70 2.31
C LEU A 152 -0.51 10.64 1.11
N ARG A 153 -1.64 10.87 0.44
CA ARG A 153 -1.71 11.79 -0.70
C ARG A 153 -1.43 13.23 -0.29
N ALA A 154 -1.87 13.67 0.88
CA ALA A 154 -1.54 14.99 1.40
C ALA A 154 -0.04 15.13 1.61
N PHE A 155 0.60 14.12 2.20
CA PHE A 155 2.05 14.12 2.41
C PHE A 155 2.82 14.16 1.09
N GLU A 156 2.46 13.30 0.13
CA GLU A 156 3.06 13.23 -1.20
C GLU A 156 2.93 14.56 -1.95
N ALA A 157 1.79 15.24 -1.86
CA ALA A 157 1.55 16.54 -2.47
C ALA A 157 2.28 17.70 -1.77
N GLY A 158 2.97 17.46 -0.65
CA GLY A 158 3.63 18.51 0.15
C GLY A 158 2.67 19.31 1.04
N GLU A 159 1.41 18.88 1.16
CA GLU A 159 0.36 19.51 1.97
C GLU A 159 0.51 19.10 3.44
N TYR A 160 1.66 19.43 4.04
CA TYR A 160 2.10 18.92 5.35
C TYR A 160 1.16 19.25 6.51
N ALA A 161 0.51 20.42 6.48
CA ALA A 161 -0.47 20.78 7.50
C ALA A 161 -1.72 19.88 7.44
N ALA A 162 -2.20 19.58 6.22
CA ALA A 162 -3.32 18.66 6.03
C ALA A 162 -2.93 17.22 6.35
N ALA A 163 -1.75 16.77 5.90
CA ALA A 163 -1.22 15.45 6.24
C ALA A 163 -1.15 15.27 7.76
N ARG A 164 -0.64 16.26 8.50
CA ARG A 164 -0.59 16.21 9.97
C ARG A 164 -1.97 16.09 10.60
N LYS A 165 -2.95 16.86 10.11
CA LYS A 165 -4.33 16.76 10.57
C LYS A 165 -4.87 15.33 10.41
N PHE A 166 -4.66 14.72 9.24
CA PHE A 166 -5.14 13.36 8.98
C PHE A 166 -4.39 12.30 9.81
N VAL A 167 -3.08 12.45 10.03
CA VAL A 167 -2.32 11.60 10.97
C VAL A 167 -2.90 11.65 12.37
N ASP A 168 -3.18 12.85 12.88
CA ASP A 168 -3.71 13.02 14.23
C ASP A 168 -5.13 12.39 14.35
N GLU A 169 -5.92 12.45 13.28
CA GLU A 169 -7.22 11.79 13.20
C GLU A 169 -7.11 10.26 13.11
N GLU A 170 -6.21 9.73 12.25
CA GLU A 170 -6.02 8.29 12.06
C GLU A 170 -5.54 7.65 13.37
N ARG A 171 -4.58 8.30 14.04
CA ARG A 171 -4.03 7.87 15.35
C ARG A 171 -5.12 7.57 16.38
N ILE A 172 -6.19 8.38 16.43
CA ILE A 172 -7.29 8.20 17.40
C ILE A 172 -8.14 6.97 17.05
N GLN A 173 -8.28 6.66 15.76
CA GLN A 173 -9.14 5.57 15.27
C GLN A 173 -8.43 4.21 15.31
N ILE A 174 -7.10 4.15 15.13
CA ILE A 174 -6.34 2.91 15.01
C ILE A 174 -6.57 1.92 16.17
N PRO A 175 -6.48 2.28 17.46
CA PRO A 175 -6.66 1.31 18.54
C PRO A 175 -8.04 0.65 18.54
N ARG A 176 -9.07 1.35 18.04
CA ARG A 176 -10.44 0.85 17.93
C ARG A 176 -10.62 -0.06 16.72
N ALA A 177 -10.03 0.32 15.58
CA ALA A 177 -10.20 -0.37 14.31
C ALA A 177 -9.29 -1.60 14.16
N TYR A 178 -8.09 -1.57 14.74
CA TYR A 178 -7.03 -2.55 14.45
C TYR A 178 -6.35 -3.09 15.71
N ARG A 179 -7.13 -3.46 16.73
CA ARG A 179 -6.68 -3.97 18.05
C ARG A 179 -5.26 -4.56 18.07
N ASP A 180 -5.10 -5.79 17.58
CA ASP A 180 -3.84 -6.56 17.69
C ASP A 180 -2.71 -6.03 16.79
N HIS A 181 -3.07 -5.22 15.79
CA HIS A 181 -2.14 -4.62 14.82
C HIS A 181 -1.89 -3.13 15.06
N ALA A 182 -2.47 -2.54 16.10
CA ALA A 182 -2.45 -1.10 16.34
C ALA A 182 -1.02 -0.57 16.47
N GLY A 183 -0.13 -1.29 17.16
CA GLY A 183 1.26 -0.89 17.36
C GLY A 183 2.04 -0.70 16.05
N VAL A 184 1.84 -1.59 15.06
CA VAL A 184 2.49 -1.51 13.76
C VAL A 184 1.99 -0.32 12.95
N ILE A 185 0.67 -0.08 12.98
CA ILE A 185 0.10 1.05 12.24
C ILE A 185 0.46 2.39 12.90
N LEU A 186 0.45 2.44 14.23
CA LEU A 186 0.91 3.60 14.99
C LEU A 186 2.40 3.90 14.73
N ASN A 187 3.26 2.89 14.61
CA ASN A 187 4.67 3.08 14.22
C ASN A 187 4.81 3.83 12.88
N ARG A 188 4.05 3.43 11.86
CA ARG A 188 4.01 4.14 10.56
C ARG A 188 3.54 5.57 10.73
N LEU A 189 2.43 5.79 11.45
CA LEU A 189 1.87 7.13 11.67
C LEU A 189 2.85 8.05 12.38
N GLU A 190 3.56 7.56 13.39
CA GLU A 190 4.56 8.37 14.09
C GLU A 190 5.82 8.62 13.24
N THR A 191 6.21 7.65 12.43
CA THR A 191 7.28 7.84 11.45
C THR A 191 6.92 8.97 10.47
N LEU A 192 5.70 8.97 9.93
CA LEU A 192 5.24 10.03 9.04
C LEU A 192 5.15 11.38 9.77
N ALA A 193 4.59 11.41 10.98
CA ALA A 193 4.49 12.63 11.79
C ALA A 193 5.87 13.27 12.01
N GLY A 194 6.89 12.46 12.28
CA GLY A 194 8.25 12.92 12.45
C GLY A 194 8.90 13.41 11.15
N VAL A 195 8.64 12.74 10.02
CA VAL A 195 9.12 13.20 8.71
C VAL A 195 8.49 14.55 8.34
N ILE A 196 7.18 14.71 8.58
CA ILE A 196 6.49 16.00 8.42
C ILE A 196 7.15 17.07 9.29
N ALA A 197 7.42 16.77 10.57
CA ALA A 197 8.08 17.69 11.47
C ALA A 197 9.47 18.11 10.97
N LEU A 198 10.28 17.17 10.46
CA LEU A 198 11.58 17.50 9.85
C LEU A 198 11.45 18.38 8.61
N LYS A 199 10.49 18.09 7.73
CA LYS A 199 10.23 18.91 6.53
C LYS A 199 9.85 20.35 6.88
N GLN A 200 9.24 20.54 8.05
CA GLN A 200 8.88 21.86 8.59
C GLN A 200 9.98 22.49 9.49
N GLY A 201 11.12 21.83 9.67
CA GLY A 201 12.24 22.33 10.48
C GLY A 201 12.14 22.06 11.98
N TYR A 202 11.17 21.26 12.44
CA TYR A 202 10.94 20.97 13.86
C TYR A 202 11.68 19.72 14.33
N LEU A 203 12.99 19.85 14.59
CA LEU A 203 13.84 18.73 15.00
C LEU A 203 13.37 18.05 16.31
N ALA A 204 13.01 18.85 17.33
CA ALA A 204 12.56 18.31 18.61
C ALA A 204 11.27 17.46 18.46
N ALA A 205 10.32 17.93 17.65
CA ALA A 205 9.09 17.20 17.37
C ALA A 205 9.34 15.92 16.57
N ALA A 206 10.36 15.90 15.69
CA ALA A 206 10.76 14.70 14.97
C ALA A 206 11.40 13.64 15.88
N LEU A 207 12.22 14.07 16.85
CA LEU A 207 12.80 13.18 17.87
C LEU A 207 11.71 12.59 18.77
N ASP A 208 10.76 13.40 19.23
CA ASP A 208 9.60 12.92 19.99
C ASP A 208 8.78 11.90 19.19
N ALA A 209 8.54 12.17 17.91
CA ALA A 209 7.86 11.22 17.03
C ALA A 209 8.63 9.89 16.86
N LEU A 210 9.96 9.91 16.78
CA LEU A 210 10.77 8.68 16.74
C LEU A 210 10.62 7.87 18.04
N ASN A 211 10.59 8.53 19.20
CA ASN A 211 10.35 7.86 20.48
C ASN A 211 8.95 7.25 20.56
N ARG A 212 7.91 7.99 20.12
CA ARG A 212 6.53 7.47 20.06
C ARG A 212 6.40 6.30 19.08
N SER A 213 7.14 6.35 17.97
CA SER A 213 7.25 5.27 16.99
C SER A 213 7.87 3.99 17.58
N ALA A 214 8.92 4.13 18.40
CA ALA A 214 9.55 3.04 19.14
C ALA A 214 8.60 2.43 20.19
N LEU A 215 7.90 3.29 20.93
CA LEU A 215 6.94 2.86 21.95
C LEU A 215 5.77 2.09 21.33
N ALA A 216 5.25 2.55 20.19
CA ALA A 216 4.18 1.88 19.46
C ALA A 216 4.56 0.46 19.01
N LEU A 217 5.78 0.27 18.48
CA LEU A 217 6.29 -1.07 18.17
C LEU A 217 6.40 -1.94 19.41
N SER A 218 6.92 -1.39 20.51
CA SER A 218 7.12 -2.15 21.76
C SER A 218 5.80 -2.68 22.35
N GLN A 219 4.66 -2.10 21.97
CA GLN A 219 3.32 -2.55 22.35
C GLN A 219 2.78 -3.67 21.44
N HIS A 220 3.44 -3.97 20.32
CA HIS A 220 3.05 -5.08 19.46
C HIS A 220 3.43 -6.41 20.12
N HIS A 221 2.44 -7.27 20.31
CA HIS A 221 2.59 -8.50 21.09
C HIS A 221 3.33 -9.61 20.34
N GLU A 222 3.30 -9.61 19.00
CA GLU A 222 4.01 -10.59 18.19
C GLU A 222 5.44 -10.11 17.91
N ARG A 223 6.43 -10.99 18.12
CA ARG A 223 7.83 -10.71 17.78
C ARG A 223 8.12 -10.85 16.29
N ARG A 224 7.12 -11.18 15.47
CA ARG A 224 7.25 -11.31 14.02
C ARG A 224 6.42 -10.25 13.33
N LEU A 225 7.07 -9.44 12.50
CA LEU A 225 6.42 -8.46 11.64
C LEU A 225 6.31 -8.99 10.22
N LEU A 226 5.18 -8.73 9.57
CA LEU A 226 5.00 -9.04 8.14
C LEU A 226 5.89 -8.16 7.25
N ARG A 227 6.26 -6.96 7.71
CA ARG A 227 7.13 -6.00 7.03
C ARG A 227 8.10 -5.36 8.03
N PRO A 228 9.32 -4.98 7.62
CA PRO A 228 10.22 -4.25 8.49
C PRO A 228 9.61 -2.90 8.94
N PRO A 229 9.95 -2.38 10.13
CA PRO A 229 9.52 -1.05 10.56
C PRO A 229 9.97 0.06 9.61
N GLY A 230 9.22 1.16 9.60
CA GLY A 230 9.58 2.35 8.83
C GLY A 230 10.92 2.94 9.31
N MET A 231 11.89 3.10 8.41
CA MET A 231 13.24 3.60 8.73
C MET A 231 13.51 5.01 8.19
N LEU A 232 12.59 5.57 7.40
CA LEU A 232 12.77 6.87 6.75
C LEU A 232 13.07 8.00 7.76
N LEU A 233 12.33 8.07 8.87
CA LEU A 233 12.56 9.08 9.90
C LEU A 233 13.94 8.90 10.56
N ALA A 234 14.31 7.67 10.90
CA ALA A 234 15.59 7.34 11.51
C ALA A 234 16.77 7.72 10.60
N GLN A 235 16.66 7.44 9.29
CA GLN A 235 17.67 7.84 8.31
C GLN A 235 17.82 9.37 8.25
N GLN A 236 16.71 10.12 8.18
CA GLN A 236 16.75 11.58 8.11
C GLN A 236 17.31 12.20 9.41
N LEU A 237 16.97 11.65 10.57
CA LEU A 237 17.51 12.08 11.86
C LEU A 237 19.02 11.78 11.98
N LEU A 238 19.48 10.65 11.44
CA LEU A 238 20.91 10.34 11.41
C LEU A 238 21.70 11.36 10.56
N GLN A 239 21.16 11.75 9.40
CA GLN A 239 21.74 12.82 8.56
C GLN A 239 21.76 14.19 9.27
N LYS A 240 20.92 14.39 10.29
CA LYS A 240 20.89 15.56 11.17
C LYS A 240 21.76 15.39 12.44
N GLY A 241 22.62 14.38 12.48
CA GLY A 241 23.55 14.12 13.58
C GLY A 241 22.91 13.49 14.82
N GLN A 242 21.65 13.04 14.75
CA GLN A 242 20.92 12.49 15.90
C GLN A 242 21.18 10.99 16.10
N ALA A 243 22.45 10.60 16.12
CA ALA A 243 22.86 9.19 16.13
C ALA A 243 22.35 8.42 17.36
N GLU A 244 22.34 9.05 18.54
CA GLU A 244 21.90 8.42 19.78
C GLU A 244 20.43 8.01 19.74
N ALA A 245 19.54 8.94 19.37
CA ALA A 245 18.11 8.66 19.23
C ALA A 245 17.83 7.58 18.16
N VAL A 246 18.57 7.61 17.06
CA VAL A 246 18.47 6.61 16.00
C VAL A 246 18.91 5.23 16.48
N LEU A 247 20.00 5.14 17.25
CA LEU A 247 20.45 3.87 17.85
C LEU A 247 19.42 3.28 18.80
N ALA A 248 18.78 4.10 19.64
CA ALA A 248 17.72 3.65 20.54
C ALA A 248 16.49 3.11 19.77
N TYR A 249 16.11 3.75 18.67
CA TYR A 249 15.04 3.24 17.81
C TYR A 249 15.40 1.90 17.15
N ILE A 250 16.62 1.80 16.61
CA ILE A 250 17.10 0.57 15.97
C ILE A 250 17.17 -0.58 16.99
N GLU A 251 17.44 -0.31 18.26
CA GLU A 251 17.39 -1.29 19.35
C GLU A 251 16.02 -1.91 19.54
N VAL A 252 14.96 -1.12 19.45
CA VAL A 252 13.59 -1.63 19.49
C VAL A 252 13.30 -2.45 18.23
N CYS A 253 13.68 -1.95 17.06
CA CYS A 253 13.47 -2.66 15.79
C CYS A 253 14.19 -4.02 15.75
N ALA A 254 15.36 -4.12 16.38
CA ALA A 254 16.15 -5.35 16.46
C ALA A 254 15.48 -6.50 17.24
N GLN A 255 14.39 -6.21 17.96
CA GLN A 255 13.65 -7.22 18.72
C GLN A 255 12.62 -7.99 17.88
N PHE A 256 12.44 -7.62 16.60
CA PHE A 256 11.44 -8.20 15.71
C PHE A 256 12.09 -8.99 14.58
N GLU A 257 11.49 -10.14 14.27
CA GLU A 257 11.76 -10.94 13.07
C GLU A 257 10.91 -10.44 11.90
N TYR A 258 11.46 -10.41 10.68
CA TYR A 258 10.70 -10.02 9.48
C TYR A 258 11.17 -10.81 8.24
N PRO A 259 10.28 -11.06 7.26
CA PRO A 259 10.49 -12.05 6.19
C PRO A 259 11.59 -11.73 5.18
N THR A 260 12.24 -10.56 5.22
CA THR A 260 13.46 -10.30 4.43
C THR A 260 14.71 -10.92 5.08
N GLY A 261 14.51 -12.06 5.75
CA GLY A 261 15.47 -12.75 6.60
C GLY A 261 16.40 -13.65 5.80
N GLU A 262 17.28 -13.04 5.02
CA GLU A 262 18.60 -13.65 4.83
C GLU A 262 19.62 -12.66 5.41
N GLU A 263 20.34 -13.11 6.44
CA GLU A 263 21.52 -12.43 6.99
C GLU A 263 22.59 -12.17 5.92
N TYR A 264 22.45 -12.83 4.76
CA TYR A 264 23.31 -12.74 3.59
C TYR A 264 22.44 -12.65 2.34
N THR A 265 22.59 -11.58 1.58
CA THR A 265 22.20 -11.55 0.17
C THR A 265 23.28 -12.23 -0.67
N ASP A 266 23.01 -12.53 -1.95
CA ASP A 266 24.04 -12.97 -2.91
C ASP A 266 25.24 -11.98 -3.00
N GLU A 267 25.06 -10.74 -2.51
CA GLU A 267 26.06 -9.68 -2.44
C GLU A 267 26.76 -9.55 -1.06
N GLY A 268 26.51 -10.49 -0.12
CA GLY A 268 27.07 -10.48 1.23
C GLY A 268 26.06 -10.05 2.32
N PRO A 269 26.52 -9.71 3.54
CA PRO A 269 25.64 -9.48 4.69
C PRO A 269 24.61 -8.39 4.42
N ASN A 270 23.34 -8.60 4.79
CA ASN A 270 22.28 -7.63 4.53
C ASN A 270 22.53 -6.32 5.33
N PRO A 271 22.91 -5.21 4.66
CA PRO A 271 23.36 -3.99 5.34
C PRO A 271 22.22 -3.27 6.08
N SER A 272 20.98 -3.68 5.81
CA SER A 272 19.76 -3.06 6.35
C SER A 272 19.24 -3.75 7.62
N PHE A 273 19.94 -4.78 8.10
CA PHE A 273 19.61 -5.45 9.35
C PHE A 273 20.03 -4.59 10.56
N PRO A 274 19.21 -4.47 11.62
CA PRO A 274 19.49 -3.65 12.80
C PRO A 274 20.89 -3.82 13.38
N ALA A 275 21.42 -5.05 13.46
CA ALA A 275 22.77 -5.29 13.95
C ALA A 275 23.85 -4.59 13.09
N HIS A 276 23.74 -4.67 11.76
CA HIS A 276 24.64 -4.01 10.82
C HIS A 276 24.50 -2.49 10.87
N LEU A 277 23.26 -1.98 10.92
CA LEU A 277 22.98 -0.54 11.07
C LEU A 277 23.62 -0.01 12.36
N LYS A 278 23.45 -0.70 13.49
CA LYS A 278 24.06 -0.33 14.77
C LYS A 278 25.59 -0.32 14.67
N ALA A 279 26.19 -1.35 14.09
CA ALA A 279 27.65 -1.44 13.94
C ALA A 279 28.19 -0.30 13.07
N ALA A 280 27.54 0.00 11.94
CA ALA A 280 27.93 1.07 11.04
C ALA A 280 27.83 2.45 11.72
N ILE A 281 26.70 2.75 12.38
CA ILE A 281 26.49 4.02 13.08
C ILE A 281 27.53 4.21 14.20
N LYS A 282 27.78 3.18 15.02
CA LYS A 282 28.80 3.22 16.08
C LYS A 282 30.22 3.44 15.54
N ALA A 283 30.50 2.92 14.34
CA ALA A 283 31.77 3.13 13.66
C ALA A 283 31.86 4.50 12.94
N GLY A 284 30.85 5.37 13.07
CA GLY A 284 30.80 6.66 12.37
C GLY A 284 30.64 6.52 10.85
N LYS A 285 30.20 5.35 10.36
CA LYS A 285 29.96 5.08 8.94
C LYS A 285 28.50 5.37 8.58
N GLN A 286 28.27 5.83 7.35
CA GLN A 286 26.92 5.96 6.81
C GLN A 286 26.32 4.55 6.59
N PRO A 287 25.26 4.16 7.30
CA PRO A 287 24.63 2.86 7.10
C PRO A 287 23.81 2.83 5.80
N GLY A 288 23.77 1.67 5.15
CA GLY A 288 22.88 1.42 4.02
C GLY A 288 21.47 1.06 4.51
N PHE A 289 20.48 1.90 4.26
CA PHE A 289 19.06 1.59 4.50
C PHE A 289 18.44 0.98 3.25
N HIS A 290 17.68 -0.12 3.39
CA HIS A 290 17.03 -0.79 2.26
C HIS A 290 15.91 0.09 1.67
N PRO A 291 15.77 0.20 0.33
CA PRO A 291 14.69 0.97 -0.28
C PRO A 291 13.28 0.61 0.21
N ALA A 292 13.04 -0.67 0.53
CA ALA A 292 11.74 -1.14 1.04
C ALA A 292 11.41 -0.66 2.47
N THR A 293 12.40 -0.24 3.26
CA THR A 293 12.17 0.33 4.62
C THR A 293 12.06 1.85 4.60
N LEU A 294 12.25 2.47 3.42
CA LEU A 294 12.16 3.91 3.21
C LEU A 294 10.77 4.34 2.72
N GLN A 295 9.84 3.41 2.51
CA GLN A 295 8.49 3.70 2.07
C GLN A 295 7.60 4.01 3.29
N ILE A 296 6.80 5.07 3.17
CA ILE A 296 5.67 5.32 4.05
C ILE A 296 4.49 4.60 3.39
N ASP A 297 4.50 3.27 3.45
CA ASP A 297 3.38 2.47 2.94
C ASP A 297 2.12 2.75 3.76
#